data_AF-A0A2U3RPB9-F1
#
_entry.id   AF-A0A2U3RPB9-F1
#
_cell.length_a   1.000
_cell.length_b   1.000
_cell.length_c   1.000
_cell.angle_alpha   90.00
_cell.angle_beta   90.00
_cell.angle_gamma   90.00
#
_symmetry.space_group_name_H-M   'P 1'
#
loop_
_entity.id
_entity.type
_entity.pdbx_description
1 polymer ?
#
loop_
_entity_poly.entity_id
_entity_poly.type
_entity_poly.pdbx_seq_one_letter_code
_entity_poly.pdbx_strand_id
1 'polypeptide(L)' 'MFLGDGVITCHGTINCRLVFVYSQDFTALGGSLGEVYAKKICKLIDTAIDVRAPIICINDSRKS' A
#
# COMPACT_ATOMS: atom_id res chain seq x y z
N MET A 1 10.99 -8.05 -6.06
CA MET A 1 10.41 -7.83 -4.72
C MET A 1 11.29 -6.80 -4.02
N PHE A 2 10.88 -5.53 -4.02
CA PHE A 2 11.64 -4.45 -3.35
C PHE A 2 11.35 -4.50 -1.85
N LEU A 3 12.22 -5.20 -1.13
CA LEU A 3 12.22 -5.34 0.32
C LEU A 3 12.97 -4.11 0.89
N GLY A 4 12.28 -3.00 1.18
CA GLY A 4 12.99 -1.85 1.77
C GLY A 4 12.29 -0.49 1.86
N ASP A 5 11.16 -0.27 1.18
CA ASP A 5 10.61 1.10 1.02
C ASP A 5 9.52 1.50 2.05
N GLY A 6 9.41 0.81 3.20
CA GLY A 6 8.40 1.13 4.23
C GLY A 6 6.94 0.92 3.83
N VAL A 7 6.68 0.43 2.61
CA VAL A 7 5.34 0.02 2.13
C VAL A 7 5.37 -1.34 1.47
N ILE A 8 4.40 -2.16 1.85
CA ILE A 8 4.11 -3.44 1.20
C ILE A 8 2.77 -3.28 0.48
N THR A 9 2.71 -3.69 -0.78
CA THR A 9 1.49 -3.71 -1.59
C THR A 9 1.19 -5.13 -2.04
N CYS A 10 -0.08 -5.52 -2.10
CA CYS A 10 -0.53 -6.81 -2.61
C CYS A 10 -1.99 -6.77 -3.09
N HIS A 11 -2.43 -7.85 -3.71
CA HIS A 11 -3.82 -8.09 -4.06
C HIS A 11 -4.18 -9.54 -3.78
N GLY A 12 -5.47 -9.81 -3.57
CA GLY A 12 -5.97 -11.16 -3.29
C GLY A 12 -7.48 -11.21 -3.29
N THR A 13 -8.05 -12.28 -2.77
CA THR A 13 -9.51 -12.42 -2.65
C THR A 13 -9.91 -12.50 -1.18
N ILE A 14 -10.97 -11.76 -0.81
CA ILE A 14 -11.65 -11.88 0.48
C ILE A 14 -13.11 -12.19 0.16
N ASN A 15 -13.63 -13.31 0.67
CA ASN A 15 -14.99 -13.79 0.37
C ASN A 15 -15.28 -13.79 -1.14
N CYS A 16 -14.35 -14.32 -1.93
CA CYS A 16 -14.42 -14.37 -3.40
C CYS A 16 -14.46 -13.01 -4.13
N ARG A 17 -14.26 -11.89 -3.45
CA ARG A 17 -14.13 -10.57 -4.07
C ARG A 17 -12.66 -10.19 -4.19
N LEU A 18 -12.21 -9.76 -5.37
CA LEU A 18 -10.87 -9.20 -5.57
C LEU A 18 -10.71 -7.96 -4.68
N VAL A 19 -9.59 -7.87 -3.97
CA VAL A 19 -9.26 -6.76 -3.07
C VAL A 19 -7.79 -6.41 -3.22
N PHE A 20 -7.48 -5.12 -3.13
CA PHE A 20 -6.12 -4.60 -3.09
C PHE A 20 -5.78 -4.16 -1.67
N VAL A 21 -4.56 -4.43 -1.22
CA VAL A 21 -4.13 -4.11 0.14
C VAL A 21 -2.76 -3.46 0.10
N TYR A 22 -2.56 -2.42 0.91
CA TYR A 22 -1.23 -1.90 1.20
C TYR A 22 -1.06 -1.66 2.70
N SER A 23 0.18 -1.80 3.17
CA SER A 23 0.58 -1.57 4.56
C SER A 23 1.71 -0.56 4.61
N GLN A 24 1.52 0.51 5.37
CA GLN A 24 2.52 1.54 5.61
C GLN A 24 3.17 1.36 7.00
N ASP A 25 4.50 1.42 7.04
CA ASP A 25 5.28 1.58 8.27
C ASP A 25 5.75 3.05 8.38
N PHE A 26 5.15 3.80 9.30
CA PHE A 26 5.46 5.22 9.52
C PHE A 26 6.80 5.46 10.23
N THR A 27 7.48 4.42 10.72
CA THR A 27 8.77 4.58 11.42
C THR A 27 9.95 4.84 10.48
N ALA A 28 9.77 4.62 9.17
CA ALA A 28 10.78 4.78 8.14
C ALA A 28 10.63 6.12 7.37
N LEU A 29 10.73 7.27 8.06
CA LEU A 29 10.64 8.60 7.42
C LEU A 29 12.03 9.15 7.05
N GLY A 30 12.45 8.94 5.80
CA GLY A 30 13.55 9.65 5.14
C GLY A 30 13.05 10.27 3.82
N GLY A 31 13.47 11.50 3.49
CA GLY A 31 12.88 12.29 2.40
C GLY A 31 12.86 11.64 1.00
N SER A 32 13.84 10.81 0.65
CA SER A 32 13.87 10.05 -0.61
C SER A 32 13.01 8.78 -0.60
N LEU A 33 12.74 8.19 0.58
CA LEU A 33 11.81 7.06 0.72
C LEU A 33 10.37 7.48 0.37
N GLY A 34 10.00 8.74 0.64
CA GLY A 34 8.64 9.23 0.46
C GLY A 34 8.12 9.20 -0.99
N GLU A 35 8.99 9.46 -1.97
CA GLU A 35 8.57 9.48 -3.38
C GLU A 35 8.35 8.07 -3.95
N VAL A 36 9.26 7.13 -3.64
CA VAL A 36 9.13 5.72 -4.05
C VAL A 36 7.94 5.06 -3.35
N TYR A 37 7.73 5.39 -2.08
CA TYR A 37 6.57 5.02 -1.28
C TYR A 37 5.25 5.46 -1.96
N ALA A 38 5.13 6.76 -2.28
CA ALA A 38 3.93 7.32 -2.89
C ALA A 38 3.63 6.66 -4.25
N LYS A 39 4.66 6.46 -5.08
CA LYS A 39 4.51 5.82 -6.40
C LYS A 39 3.95 4.40 -6.33
N LYS A 40 4.38 3.59 -5.35
CA LYS A 40 3.85 2.23 -5.18
C LYS A 40 2.37 2.22 -4.82
N ILE A 41 1.93 3.16 -3.98
CA ILE A 41 0.54 3.27 -3.56
C ILE A 41 -0.33 3.81 -4.69
N CYS A 42 0.11 4.87 -5.37
CA CYS A 42 -0.63 5.41 -6.53
C CYS A 42 -0.89 4.31 -7.56
N LYS A 43 0.15 3.53 -7.92
CA LYS A 43 0.00 2.42 -8.87
C LYS A 43 -1.01 1.37 -8.40
N LEU A 44 -1.03 1.04 -7.10
CA LEU A 44 -2.00 0.10 -6.54
C LEU A 44 -3.43 0.67 -6.59
N ILE A 45 -3.59 1.96 -6.28
CA ILE A 45 -4.89 2.65 -6.33
C ILE A 45 -5.41 2.69 -7.77
N ASP A 46 -4.57 3.09 -8.72
CA ASP A 46 -4.94 3.14 -10.14
C ASP A 46 -5.43 1.76 -10.62
N THR A 47 -4.68 0.71 -10.30
CA THR A 47 -5.05 -0.67 -10.67
C THR A 47 -6.37 -1.09 -10.04
N ALA A 48 -6.61 -0.74 -8.78
CA ALA A 48 -7.84 -1.08 -8.08
C ALA A 48 -9.06 -0.32 -8.64
N ILE A 49 -8.88 0.93 -9.06
CA ILE A 49 -9.91 1.74 -9.73
C ILE A 49 -10.29 1.09 -11.07
N ASP A 50 -9.29 0.72 -11.88
CA ASP A 50 -9.52 0.11 -13.20
C ASP A 50 -10.38 -1.15 -13.14
N VAL A 51 -10.16 -1.99 -12.12
CA VAL A 51 -10.91 -3.25 -11.93
C VAL A 51 -12.09 -3.13 -10.96
N ARG A 52 -12.37 -1.91 -10.45
CA ARG A 52 -13.44 -1.61 -9.48
C ARG A 52 -13.41 -2.52 -8.24
N ALA A 53 -12.21 -2.78 -7.74
CA ALA A 53 -11.98 -3.58 -6.53
C ALA A 53 -11.83 -2.70 -5.29
N PRO A 54 -12.27 -3.14 -4.10
CA PRO A 54 -12.03 -2.41 -2.86
C PRO A 54 -10.53 -2.35 -2.51
N ILE A 55 -10.15 -1.31 -1.78
CA ILE A 55 -8.80 -1.12 -1.26
C ILE A 55 -8.84 -1.16 0.27
N ILE A 56 -7.90 -1.88 0.87
CA ILE A 56 -7.68 -1.91 2.31
C ILE A 56 -6.31 -1.28 2.59
N CYS A 57 -6.30 -0.29 3.49
CA CYS A 57 -5.07 0.31 3.99
C CYS A 57 -4.83 -0.17 5.42
N ILE A 58 -3.65 -0.72 5.68
CA ILE A 58 -3.16 -1.03 7.02
C ILE A 58 -2.17 0.06 7.42
N ASN A 59 -2.59 0.91 8.34
CA ASN A 59 -1.77 2.00 8.82
C ASN A 59 -1.26 1.68 10.23
N ASP A 60 0.04 1.39 10.34
CA ASP A 60 0.70 1.21 11.64
C ASP A 60 1.38 2.52 12.06
N SER A 61 0.66 3.31 12.87
CA SER A 61 1.19 4.52 13.48
C SER A 61 1.10 4.41 15.00
N ARG A 62 2.24 4.57 15.68
CA ARG A 62 2.22 4.75 17.14
C ARG A 62 1.54 6.08 17.45
N LYS A 63 0.53 6.05 18.32
CA LYS A 63 0.19 7.24 19.12
C LYS A 63 1.36 7.48 20.07
N SER A 64 2.15 8.52 19.82
CA SER A 64 2.86 9.19 20.91
C SER A 64 1.90 10.12 21.65
#